data_AF-L9U7N4-F1
#
_entry.id   AF-L9U7N4-F1
#
_cell.length_a   1.000
_cell.length_b   1.000
_cell.length_c   1.000
_cell.angle_alpha   90.00
_cell.angle_beta   90.00
_cell.angle_gamma   90.00
#
_symmetry.space_group_name_H-M   'P 1'
#
loop_
_entity.id
_entity.type
_entity.pdbx_description
1 polymer ?
#
loop_
_entity_poly.entity_id
_entity_poly.type
_entity_poly.pdbx_seq_one_letter_code
_entity_poly.pdbx_strand_id
1 'polypeptide(L)'
;MAVSSISTVSHAAGTYPSANTMSPRVEQAAKGRALEEDTASTDDPKTTSASEESSSAEAGPKRADGTPMAPDEIRLLDQLKQNDREVRQHEMAHQTVGGAYAGGASYEYEVGPDGKRYAVAGEVPIDYGPVPNDPQATIEKMQTVIAAAMAPADPSPKDHQVAAQARQYLLEAKLEASMQRSEMEQARSNGAEATSSADESAANEQPSEEQAA
;
A
#
# COMPACT_ATOMS: atom_id res chain seq x y z
N MET A 1 53.93 -26.65 7.78
CA MET A 1 54.06 -25.53 8.74
C MET A 1 54.78 -24.40 8.02
N ALA A 2 54.04 -23.38 7.59
CA ALA A 2 54.60 -22.15 7.03
C ALA A 2 53.76 -20.98 7.58
N VAL A 3 54.48 -19.93 7.94
CA VAL A 3 54.14 -18.92 8.92
C VAL A 3 53.43 -17.70 8.32
N SER A 4 52.61 -17.09 9.18
CA SER A 4 51.98 -15.77 9.17
C SER A 4 52.42 -14.73 8.13
N SER A 5 51.43 -13.98 7.63
CA SER A 5 51.51 -12.52 7.55
C SER A 5 50.11 -11.89 7.66
N ILE A 6 49.98 -11.10 8.72
CA ILE A 6 48.92 -10.17 9.09
C ILE A 6 48.91 -8.97 8.13
N SER A 7 47.73 -8.49 7.74
CA SER A 7 47.56 -7.16 7.16
C SER A 7 46.32 -6.49 7.76
N THR A 8 46.57 -5.50 8.61
CA THR A 8 45.59 -4.63 9.24
C THR A 8 45.38 -3.40 8.36
N VAL A 9 44.14 -3.14 7.97
CA VAL A 9 43.73 -1.85 7.40
C VAL A 9 42.74 -1.19 8.34
N SER A 10 43.18 -0.11 8.98
CA SER A 10 42.35 0.92 9.62
C SER A 10 42.17 2.05 8.63
N HIS A 11 40.94 2.54 8.40
CA HIS A 11 40.70 3.88 7.87
C HIS A 11 39.44 4.51 8.50
N ALA A 12 39.74 5.46 9.38
CA ALA A 12 39.14 6.77 9.64
C ALA A 12 37.64 7.05 9.40
N ALA A 13 37.06 7.66 10.44
CA ALA A 13 35.77 8.31 10.53
C ALA A 13 35.63 9.55 9.60
N GLY A 14 34.43 9.71 9.03
CA GLY A 14 33.99 10.93 8.36
C GLY A 14 32.85 11.58 9.13
N THR A 15 33.14 12.71 9.78
CA THR A 15 32.18 13.66 10.33
C THR A 15 31.80 14.64 9.23
N TYR A 16 30.51 14.92 9.03
CA TYR A 16 30.04 16.09 8.28
C TYR A 16 28.97 16.86 9.06
N PRO A 17 28.92 18.21 8.92
CA PRO A 17 28.34 19.13 9.88
C PRO A 17 26.84 19.44 9.67
N SER A 18 26.18 19.80 10.78
CA SER A 18 24.90 20.50 10.83
C SER A 18 25.05 22.00 10.56
N ALA A 19 24.18 22.55 9.72
CA ALA A 19 23.49 23.85 9.87
C ALA A 19 22.72 24.18 8.58
N ASN A 20 21.43 24.53 8.66
CA ASN A 20 20.97 25.89 8.30
C ASN A 20 19.46 26.16 8.56
N THR A 21 19.22 27.28 9.25
CA THR A 21 18.22 28.36 9.06
C THR A 21 16.70 28.11 9.05
N MET A 22 16.08 28.49 10.18
CA MET A 22 15.08 29.57 10.38
C MET A 22 14.00 29.89 9.31
N SER A 23 12.76 30.00 9.81
CA SER A 23 11.44 30.26 9.19
C SER A 23 11.25 31.62 8.47
N PRO A 24 10.06 31.88 7.88
CA PRO A 24 9.06 32.57 8.68
C PRO A 24 7.59 32.10 8.55
N ARG A 25 6.91 32.31 9.68
CA ARG A 25 5.49 32.30 10.02
C ARG A 25 4.64 33.14 9.04
N VAL A 26 3.52 32.58 8.57
CA VAL A 26 2.40 33.33 7.98
C VAL A 26 1.26 33.33 8.98
N GLU A 27 0.90 34.52 9.43
CA GLU A 27 -0.31 34.82 10.21
C GLU A 27 -0.96 36.06 9.59
N GLN A 28 -2.19 35.90 9.10
CA GLN A 28 -3.21 36.93 8.90
C GLN A 28 -4.52 36.18 8.58
N ALA A 29 -5.46 36.02 9.51
CA ALA A 29 -6.41 37.00 10.04
C ALA A 29 -7.52 37.36 9.03
N ALA A 30 -8.69 36.74 9.18
CA ALA A 30 -9.98 37.29 8.76
C ALA A 30 -11.00 37.07 9.89
N LYS A 31 -11.79 38.12 10.17
CA LYS A 31 -12.59 38.36 11.38
C LYS A 31 -14.02 38.73 10.96
N GLY A 32 -15.00 38.24 11.73
CA GLY A 32 -16.42 38.68 11.75
C GLY A 32 -17.39 37.52 11.43
N ARG A 33 -18.17 36.89 12.33
CA ARG A 33 -19.10 37.29 13.43
C ARG A 33 -20.52 37.68 12.95
N ALA A 34 -21.49 36.78 13.20
CA ALA A 34 -22.89 36.95 13.66
C ALA A 34 -23.54 35.54 13.61
N LEU A 35 -23.88 34.79 14.67
CA LEU A 35 -24.79 34.94 15.85
C LEU A 35 -26.30 34.92 15.53
N GLU A 36 -27.03 34.08 16.28
CA GLU A 36 -28.49 33.82 16.52
C GLU A 36 -28.66 32.27 16.49
N GLU A 37 -28.57 31.46 17.55
CA GLU A 37 -29.31 31.32 18.83
C GLU A 37 -30.79 30.86 18.67
N ASP A 38 -31.08 29.59 19.04
CA ASP A 38 -32.38 29.19 19.62
C ASP A 38 -32.27 27.87 20.45
N THR A 39 -32.49 28.04 21.76
CA THR A 39 -33.08 27.19 22.83
C THR A 39 -32.82 25.68 22.91
N ALA A 40 -32.21 25.13 23.97
CA ALA A 40 -32.59 25.02 25.40
C ALA A 40 -33.28 23.69 25.76
N SER A 41 -32.60 22.89 26.61
CA SER A 41 -33.19 22.17 27.74
C SER A 41 -32.08 21.60 28.63
N THR A 42 -31.82 22.33 29.71
CA THR A 42 -31.16 21.92 30.94
C THR A 42 -32.13 21.12 31.81
N ASP A 43 -31.67 20.02 32.41
CA ASP A 43 -32.08 19.63 33.76
C ASP A 43 -30.98 18.80 34.44
N ASP A 44 -30.98 18.83 35.78
CA ASP A 44 -29.85 19.05 36.67
C ASP A 44 -29.14 17.74 37.15
N PRO A 45 -27.93 17.83 37.73
CA PRO A 45 -27.12 16.70 38.17
C PRO A 45 -27.38 16.35 39.64
N LYS A 46 -27.78 15.10 39.92
CA LYS A 46 -27.84 14.55 41.29
C LYS A 46 -26.83 13.44 41.51
N THR A 47 -25.75 13.85 42.17
CA THR A 47 -24.88 13.09 43.07
C THR A 47 -25.51 11.85 43.72
N THR A 48 -24.88 10.69 43.49
CA THR A 48 -24.71 9.64 44.50
C THR A 48 -23.32 9.05 44.39
N SER A 49 -22.59 9.17 45.49
CA SER A 49 -21.27 8.64 45.77
C SER A 49 -21.14 7.15 45.45
N ALA A 50 -20.05 6.81 44.76
CA ALA A 50 -19.20 5.69 45.12
C ALA A 50 -17.81 6.00 44.59
N SER A 51 -17.06 6.73 45.42
CA SER A 51 -15.61 6.67 45.45
C SER A 51 -15.19 5.21 45.65
N GLU A 52 -15.03 4.48 44.56
CA GLU A 52 -14.20 3.28 44.58
C GLU A 52 -12.75 3.75 44.58
N GLU A 53 -12.20 3.72 45.78
CA GLU A 53 -10.79 3.81 46.07
C GLU A 53 -10.01 3.04 45.00
N SER A 54 -9.24 3.79 44.23
CA SER A 54 -8.16 3.26 43.42
C SER A 54 -7.08 2.71 44.35
N SER A 55 -7.33 1.52 44.90
CA SER A 55 -6.31 0.62 45.44
C SER A 55 -6.00 -0.45 44.39
N SER A 56 -5.61 -0.04 43.20
CA SER A 56 -4.99 -0.93 42.20
C SER A 56 -3.48 -0.70 42.19
N ALA A 57 -2.87 -0.80 43.38
CA ALA A 57 -1.44 -1.05 43.48
C ALA A 57 -1.22 -2.55 43.24
N GLU A 58 -0.75 -2.86 42.02
CA GLU A 58 0.12 -4.00 41.72
C GLU A 58 -0.49 -5.41 41.73
N ALA A 59 -1.64 -5.59 41.08
CA ALA A 59 -1.98 -6.92 40.54
C ALA A 59 -1.39 -7.04 39.13
N GLY A 60 -0.24 -7.71 39.00
CA GLY A 60 0.37 -8.04 37.71
C GLY A 60 -0.54 -8.86 36.79
N PRO A 61 -0.11 -9.17 35.56
CA PRO A 61 -0.89 -9.98 34.61
C PRO A 61 -1.40 -11.27 35.25
N LYS A 62 -2.65 -11.63 34.95
CA LYS A 62 -3.30 -12.82 35.51
C LYS A 62 -3.44 -13.89 34.45
N ARG A 63 -3.30 -15.14 34.87
CA ARG A 63 -3.64 -16.31 34.05
C ARG A 63 -5.14 -16.36 33.76
N ALA A 64 -5.52 -17.26 32.86
CA ALA A 64 -6.93 -17.53 32.55
C ALA A 64 -7.79 -17.90 33.79
N ASP A 65 -7.18 -18.49 34.83
CA ASP A 65 -7.84 -18.86 36.09
C ASP A 65 -7.87 -17.73 37.14
N GLY A 66 -7.36 -16.54 36.81
CA GLY A 66 -7.31 -15.37 37.69
C GLY A 66 -6.12 -15.34 38.65
N THR A 67 -5.24 -16.35 38.64
CA THR A 67 -4.03 -16.36 39.46
C THR A 67 -2.94 -15.43 38.92
N PRO A 68 -2.09 -14.82 39.77
CA PRO A 68 -0.96 -14.00 39.30
C PRO A 68 0.02 -14.81 38.46
N MET A 69 0.42 -14.28 37.31
CA MET A 69 1.41 -14.91 36.43
C MET A 69 2.83 -14.89 37.01
N ALA A 70 3.60 -15.93 36.69
CA ALA A 70 5.03 -15.96 36.94
C ALA A 70 5.79 -15.04 35.96
N PRO A 71 7.00 -14.56 36.29
CA PRO A 71 7.76 -13.67 35.42
C PRO A 71 7.98 -14.19 34.00
N ASP A 72 8.19 -15.50 33.83
CA ASP A 72 8.39 -16.10 32.51
C ASP A 72 7.11 -16.14 31.67
N GLU A 73 5.94 -16.32 32.29
CA GLU A 73 4.64 -16.26 31.60
C GLU A 73 4.30 -14.83 31.18
N ILE A 74 4.71 -13.83 31.98
CA ILE A 74 4.55 -12.42 31.61
C ILE A 74 5.38 -12.10 30.37
N ARG A 75 6.63 -12.57 30.32
CA ARG A 75 7.50 -12.41 29.13
C ARG A 75 6.90 -13.07 27.89
N LEU A 76 6.39 -14.29 28.04
CA LEU A 76 5.70 -14.99 26.94
C LEU A 76 4.47 -14.21 26.46
N LEU A 77 3.64 -13.74 27.39
CA LEU A 77 2.47 -12.94 27.07
C LEU A 77 2.83 -11.65 26.32
N ASP A 78 3.90 -10.97 26.73
CA ASP A 78 4.36 -9.75 26.07
C ASP A 78 4.93 -10.02 24.68
N GLN A 79 5.64 -11.14 24.49
CA GLN A 79 6.10 -11.59 23.18
C GLN A 79 4.93 -11.89 22.25
N LEU A 80 3.93 -12.64 22.72
CA LEU A 80 2.73 -12.95 21.94
C LEU A 80 1.98 -11.68 21.53
N LYS A 81 1.82 -10.72 22.45
CA LYS A 81 1.21 -9.42 22.14
C LYS A 81 2.02 -8.61 21.13
N GLN A 82 3.34 -8.69 21.16
CA GLN A 82 4.20 -8.00 20.20
C GLN A 82 4.03 -8.62 18.81
N ASN A 83 4.19 -9.94 18.69
CA ASN A 83 4.01 -10.67 17.44
C ASN A 83 2.62 -10.43 16.84
N ASP A 84 1.58 -10.45 17.69
CA ASP A 84 0.18 -10.21 17.30
C ASP A 84 -0.02 -8.86 16.60
N ARG A 85 0.61 -7.81 17.13
CA ARG A 85 0.58 -6.48 16.52
C ARG A 85 1.36 -6.43 15.22
N GLU A 86 2.55 -7.02 15.20
CA GLU A 86 3.42 -7.04 14.03
C GLU A 86 2.76 -7.78 12.86
N VAL A 87 2.23 -8.99 13.10
CA VAL A 87 1.52 -9.79 12.10
C VAL A 87 0.31 -9.02 11.56
N ARG A 88 -0.53 -8.43 12.41
CA ARG A 88 -1.67 -7.63 11.92
C ARG A 88 -1.24 -6.43 11.12
N GLN A 89 -0.19 -5.74 11.53
CA GLN A 89 0.32 -4.60 10.78
C GLN A 89 0.88 -5.04 9.42
N HIS A 90 1.57 -6.17 9.38
CA HIS A 90 2.09 -6.79 8.16
C HIS A 90 0.94 -7.10 7.19
N GLU A 91 -0.08 -7.85 7.62
CA GLU A 91 -1.22 -8.18 6.77
C GLU A 91 -2.02 -6.94 6.35
N MET A 92 -2.22 -5.98 7.27
CA MET A 92 -2.93 -4.74 6.96
C MET A 92 -2.20 -3.94 5.88
N ALA A 93 -0.87 -3.94 5.85
CA ALA A 93 -0.09 -3.26 4.81
C ALA A 93 -0.36 -3.85 3.42
N HIS A 94 -0.35 -5.19 3.31
CA HIS A 94 -0.72 -5.87 2.07
C HIS A 94 -2.13 -5.50 1.60
N GLN A 95 -3.11 -5.55 2.49
CA GLN A 95 -4.51 -5.24 2.14
C GLN A 95 -4.71 -3.79 1.72
N THR A 96 -4.11 -2.86 2.47
CA THR A 96 -4.29 -1.42 2.24
C THR A 96 -3.74 -1.02 0.88
N VAL A 97 -2.57 -1.54 0.51
CA VAL A 97 -1.93 -1.20 -0.78
C VAL A 97 -2.50 -2.03 -1.93
N GLY A 98 -2.83 -3.30 -1.69
CA GLY A 98 -3.38 -4.17 -2.73
C GLY A 98 -4.81 -3.87 -3.12
N GLY A 99 -5.60 -3.26 -2.22
CA GLY A 99 -6.97 -2.83 -2.51
C GLY A 99 -7.80 -3.94 -3.12
N ALA A 100 -8.30 -3.73 -4.35
CA ALA A 100 -9.13 -4.70 -5.06
C ALA A 100 -8.39 -5.99 -5.48
N TYR A 101 -7.06 -6.00 -5.48
CA TYR A 101 -6.24 -7.16 -5.86
C TYR A 101 -5.69 -7.92 -4.65
N ALA A 102 -5.95 -7.44 -3.43
CA ALA A 102 -5.66 -8.17 -2.19
C ALA A 102 -6.95 -8.77 -1.62
N GLY A 103 -6.87 -10.02 -1.17
CA GLY A 103 -7.96 -10.70 -0.48
C GLY A 103 -8.03 -10.37 1.01
N GLY A 104 -8.86 -11.14 1.72
CA GLY A 104 -8.95 -11.06 3.17
C GLY A 104 -7.71 -11.66 3.85
N ALA A 105 -7.23 -10.99 4.90
CA ALA A 105 -6.19 -11.53 5.76
C ALA A 105 -6.67 -12.79 6.48
N SER A 106 -5.82 -13.81 6.48
CA SER A 106 -5.96 -15.02 7.28
C SER A 106 -4.89 -15.04 8.35
N TYR A 107 -5.18 -15.63 9.51
CA TYR A 107 -4.28 -15.63 10.66
C TYR A 107 -4.21 -17.00 11.30
N GLU A 108 -3.02 -17.39 11.72
CA GLU A 108 -2.78 -18.50 12.64
C GLU A 108 -2.60 -17.97 14.05
N TYR A 109 -3.17 -18.67 15.03
CA TYR A 109 -3.27 -18.19 16.40
C TYR A 109 -2.61 -19.14 17.40
N GLU A 110 -1.98 -18.55 18.41
CA GLU A 110 -1.52 -19.22 19.61
C GLU A 110 -2.32 -18.72 20.83
N VAL A 111 -2.58 -19.62 21.79
CA VAL A 111 -3.29 -19.27 23.03
C VAL A 111 -2.26 -18.89 24.09
N GLY A 112 -2.35 -17.64 24.56
CA GLY A 112 -1.50 -17.13 25.63
C GLY A 112 -1.88 -17.67 27.01
N PRO A 113 -1.02 -17.50 28.02
CA PRO A 113 -1.28 -17.97 29.38
C PRO A 113 -2.43 -17.21 30.09
N ASP A 114 -2.88 -16.10 29.50
CA ASP A 114 -4.10 -15.37 29.90
C ASP A 114 -5.39 -15.93 29.26
N GLY A 115 -5.27 -16.98 28.44
CA GLY A 115 -6.37 -17.64 27.75
C GLY A 115 -6.83 -16.96 26.46
N LYS A 116 -6.17 -15.87 26.02
CA LYS A 116 -6.51 -15.15 24.79
C LYS A 116 -5.75 -15.71 23.60
N ARG A 117 -6.30 -15.51 22.40
CA ARG A 117 -5.66 -15.86 21.13
C ARG A 117 -4.85 -14.69 20.58
N TYR A 118 -3.62 -14.98 20.18
CA TYR A 118 -2.68 -14.05 19.58
C TYR A 118 -2.28 -14.56 18.19
N ALA A 119 -2.29 -13.70 17.17
CA ALA A 119 -1.85 -14.07 15.83
C ALA A 119 -0.33 -14.18 15.82
N VAL A 120 0.17 -15.33 15.38
CA VAL A 120 1.61 -15.62 15.30
C VAL A 120 2.09 -15.75 13.86
N ALA A 121 1.16 -15.96 12.93
CA ALA A 121 1.38 -15.88 11.50
C ALA A 121 0.12 -15.33 10.82
N GLY A 122 0.30 -14.78 9.62
CA GLY A 122 -0.78 -14.32 8.77
C GLY A 122 -0.40 -14.41 7.30
N GLU A 123 -1.42 -14.33 6.45
CA GLU A 123 -1.22 -14.10 5.02
C GLU A 123 -2.39 -13.37 4.38
N VAL A 124 -2.10 -12.60 3.35
CA VAL A 124 -3.06 -11.96 2.46
C VAL A 124 -2.85 -12.48 1.05
N PRO A 125 -3.81 -13.19 0.45
CA PRO A 125 -3.68 -13.63 -0.93
C PRO A 125 -3.73 -12.42 -1.87
N ILE A 126 -2.80 -12.33 -2.81
CA ILE A 126 -2.74 -11.26 -3.81
C ILE A 126 -2.99 -11.88 -5.19
N ASP A 127 -3.94 -11.33 -5.94
CA ASP A 127 -4.21 -11.74 -7.33
C ASP A 127 -3.23 -11.08 -8.29
N TYR A 128 -2.24 -11.85 -8.73
CA TYR A 128 -1.18 -11.42 -9.66
C TYR A 128 -1.39 -11.94 -11.10
N GLY A 129 -2.58 -12.44 -11.44
CA GLY A 129 -2.87 -12.88 -12.82
C GLY A 129 -3.02 -11.70 -13.79
N PRO A 130 -2.56 -11.80 -15.05
CA PRO A 130 -2.78 -10.76 -16.05
C PRO A 130 -4.27 -10.59 -16.40
N VAL A 131 -4.64 -9.42 -16.91
CA VAL A 131 -6.00 -9.13 -17.40
C VAL A 131 -6.10 -9.60 -18.86
N PRO A 132 -7.01 -10.54 -19.19
CA PRO A 132 -7.08 -11.09 -20.55
C PRO A 132 -7.41 -10.03 -21.60
N ASN A 133 -6.65 -10.03 -22.71
CA ASN A 133 -6.83 -9.15 -23.86
C ASN A 133 -6.76 -7.64 -23.54
N ASP A 134 -6.19 -7.26 -22.39
CA ASP A 134 -6.02 -5.87 -22.01
C ASP A 134 -4.63 -5.66 -21.39
N PRO A 135 -3.61 -5.36 -22.22
CA PRO A 135 -2.27 -5.11 -21.72
C PRO A 135 -2.19 -3.82 -20.88
N GLN A 136 -3.04 -2.81 -21.13
CA GLN A 136 -3.04 -1.59 -20.32
C GLN A 136 -3.56 -1.87 -18.91
N ALA A 137 -4.70 -2.55 -18.78
CA ALA A 137 -5.22 -2.97 -17.48
C ALA A 137 -4.25 -3.91 -16.75
N THR A 138 -3.55 -4.78 -17.49
CA THR A 138 -2.50 -5.64 -16.90
C THR A 138 -1.35 -4.82 -16.33
N ILE A 139 -0.89 -3.78 -17.03
CA ILE A 139 0.18 -2.89 -16.54
C ILE A 139 -0.21 -2.24 -15.21
N GLU A 140 -1.42 -1.67 -15.14
CA GLU A 140 -1.93 -1.00 -13.94
C GLU A 140 -2.12 -1.98 -12.78
N LYS A 141 -2.72 -3.15 -13.06
CA LYS A 141 -2.88 -4.23 -12.07
C LYS A 141 -1.53 -4.69 -11.52
N MET A 142 -0.57 -4.99 -12.39
CA MET A 142 0.73 -5.52 -11.97
C MET A 142 1.53 -4.49 -11.15
N GLN A 143 1.43 -3.19 -11.46
CA GLN A 143 2.04 -2.16 -10.63
C GLN A 143 1.47 -2.15 -9.20
N THR A 144 0.14 -2.27 -9.07
CA THR A 144 -0.53 -2.35 -7.77
C THR A 144 -0.14 -3.62 -7.02
N VAL A 145 -0.10 -4.76 -7.69
CA VAL A 145 0.32 -6.06 -7.12
C VAL A 145 1.76 -6.01 -6.62
N ILE A 146 2.69 -5.43 -7.38
CA ILE A 146 4.09 -5.27 -6.95
C ILE A 146 4.16 -4.39 -5.70
N ALA A 147 3.43 -3.27 -5.69
CA ALA A 147 3.38 -2.38 -4.54
C ALA A 147 2.81 -3.08 -3.31
N ALA A 148 1.73 -3.86 -3.47
CA ALA A 148 1.07 -4.59 -2.41
C ALA A 148 1.95 -5.67 -1.79
N ALA A 149 2.61 -6.48 -2.63
CA ALA A 149 3.53 -7.50 -2.17
C ALA A 149 4.73 -6.90 -1.42
N MET A 150 5.20 -5.72 -1.82
CA MET A 150 6.34 -5.05 -1.18
C MET A 150 5.91 -4.02 -0.11
N ALA A 151 4.63 -4.01 0.29
CA ALA A 151 4.08 -3.00 1.19
C ALA A 151 4.57 -3.10 2.64
N PRO A 152 4.68 -4.29 3.26
CA PRO A 152 5.24 -4.40 4.60
C PRO A 152 6.70 -3.94 4.67
N ALA A 153 7.14 -3.49 5.85
CA ALA A 153 8.53 -3.06 6.05
C ALA A 153 9.55 -4.20 5.88
N ASP A 154 9.14 -5.44 6.18
CA ASP A 154 9.92 -6.66 5.99
C ASP A 154 9.05 -7.68 5.23
N PRO A 155 8.98 -7.62 3.88
CA PRO A 155 8.20 -8.56 3.09
C PRO A 155 8.73 -9.99 3.23
N SER A 156 7.84 -10.98 3.20
CA SER A 156 8.25 -12.38 3.26
C SER A 156 8.88 -12.85 1.94
N PRO A 157 9.62 -13.99 1.93
CA PRO A 157 10.09 -14.60 0.69
C PRO A 157 8.97 -14.91 -0.32
N LYS A 158 7.74 -15.20 0.16
CA LYS A 158 6.57 -15.44 -0.69
C LYS A 158 6.15 -14.15 -1.40
N ASP A 159 6.15 -13.02 -0.69
CA ASP A 159 5.78 -11.74 -1.28
C ASP A 159 6.80 -11.28 -2.32
N HIS A 160 8.08 -11.54 -2.08
CA HIS A 160 9.12 -11.33 -3.08
C HIS A 160 8.89 -12.15 -4.36
N GLN A 161 8.43 -13.40 -4.24
CA GLN A 161 8.10 -14.23 -5.40
C GLN A 161 6.90 -13.68 -6.16
N VAL A 162 5.83 -13.27 -5.46
CA VAL A 162 4.65 -12.62 -6.07
C VAL A 162 5.08 -11.35 -6.82
N ALA A 163 5.88 -10.48 -6.20
CA ALA A 163 6.38 -9.29 -6.84
C ALA A 163 7.27 -9.59 -8.06
N ALA A 164 8.09 -10.65 -8.00
CA ALA A 164 8.91 -11.06 -9.13
C ALA A 164 8.06 -11.56 -10.32
N GLN A 165 7.03 -12.37 -10.07
CA GLN A 165 6.10 -12.82 -11.11
C GLN A 165 5.31 -11.65 -11.71
N ALA A 166 4.79 -10.75 -10.87
CA ALA A 166 4.08 -9.56 -11.34
C ALA A 166 4.96 -8.64 -12.20
N ARG A 167 6.26 -8.53 -11.90
CA ARG A 167 7.22 -7.80 -12.75
C ARG A 167 7.41 -8.45 -14.12
N GLN A 168 7.36 -9.78 -14.21
CA GLN A 168 7.44 -10.49 -15.49
C GLN A 168 6.21 -10.17 -16.35
N TYR A 169 5.00 -10.30 -15.80
CA TYR A 169 3.77 -9.95 -16.51
C TYR A 169 3.70 -8.46 -16.86
N LEU A 170 4.21 -7.57 -16.01
CA LEU A 170 4.30 -6.15 -16.30
C LEU A 170 5.17 -5.87 -17.54
N LEU A 171 6.29 -6.58 -17.69
CA LEU A 171 7.18 -6.40 -18.83
C LEU A 171 6.53 -6.92 -20.12
N GLU A 172 5.90 -8.09 -20.05
CA GLU A 172 5.17 -8.69 -21.18
C GLU A 172 4.03 -7.78 -21.65
N ALA A 173 3.20 -7.30 -20.73
CA ALA A 173 2.10 -6.40 -21.04
C ALA A 173 2.57 -5.06 -21.62
N LYS A 174 3.72 -4.52 -21.16
CA LYS A 174 4.32 -3.31 -21.76
C LYS A 174 4.75 -3.54 -23.21
N LEU A 175 5.31 -4.72 -23.52
CA LEU A 175 5.69 -5.08 -24.88
C LEU A 175 4.44 -5.21 -25.76
N GLU A 176 3.42 -5.92 -25.30
CA GLU A 176 2.16 -6.10 -26.02
C GLU A 176 1.46 -4.77 -26.30
N ALA A 177 1.35 -3.90 -25.29
CA ALA A 177 0.81 -2.56 -25.42
C ALA A 177 1.53 -1.73 -26.50
N SER A 178 2.86 -1.84 -26.58
CA SER A 178 3.65 -1.13 -27.59
C SER A 178 3.40 -1.65 -29.00
N MET A 179 3.24 -2.97 -29.16
CA MET A 179 2.94 -3.59 -30.45
C MET A 179 1.54 -3.18 -30.93
N GLN A 180 0.52 -3.30 -30.06
CA GLN A 180 -0.85 -2.90 -30.38
C GLN A 180 -0.96 -1.42 -30.78
N ARG A 181 -0.22 -0.54 -30.10
CA ARG A 181 -0.16 0.88 -30.46
C ARG A 181 0.45 1.09 -31.85
N SER A 182 1.55 0.40 -32.15
CA SER A 182 2.24 0.50 -33.43
C SER A 182 1.36 0.00 -34.59
N GLU A 183 0.66 -1.13 -34.38
CA GLU A 183 -0.30 -1.68 -35.34
C GLU A 183 -1.47 -0.72 -35.59
N MET A 184 -2.00 -0.09 -34.54
CA MET A 184 -3.07 0.89 -34.66
C MET A 184 -2.60 2.16 -35.41
N GLU A 185 -1.37 2.62 -35.16
CA GLU A 185 -0.80 3.77 -35.86
C GLU A 185 -0.61 3.47 -37.36
N GLN A 186 -0.12 2.28 -37.72
CA GLN A 186 -0.01 1.84 -39.12
C GLN A 186 -1.38 1.69 -39.81
N ALA A 187 -2.38 1.14 -39.11
CA ALA A 187 -3.73 1.03 -39.64
C ALA A 187 -4.35 2.42 -39.90
N ARG A 188 -4.08 3.40 -39.02
CA ARG A 188 -4.52 4.79 -39.19
C ARG A 188 -3.82 5.49 -40.34
N SER A 189 -2.51 5.30 -40.51
CA SER A 189 -1.79 5.90 -41.66
C SER A 189 -2.29 5.33 -42.99
N ASN A 190 -2.49 4.02 -43.08
CA ASN A 190 -2.99 3.39 -44.31
C ASN A 190 -4.43 3.78 -44.62
N GLY A 191 -5.28 3.93 -43.60
CA GLY A 191 -6.64 4.45 -43.76
C GLY A 191 -6.66 5.91 -44.23
N ALA A 192 -5.80 6.77 -43.69
CA ALA A 192 -5.70 8.17 -44.09
C ALA A 192 -5.26 8.31 -45.57
N GLU A 193 -4.28 7.53 -46.02
CA GLU A 193 -3.85 7.55 -47.43
C GLU A 193 -4.96 7.07 -48.40
N ALA A 194 -5.69 6.03 -48.02
CA ALA A 194 -6.83 5.54 -48.80
C ALA A 194 -7.98 6.57 -48.90
N THR A 195 -8.22 7.36 -47.83
CA THR A 195 -9.24 8.42 -47.87
C THR A 195 -8.80 9.63 -48.70
N SER A 196 -7.52 10.00 -48.66
CA SER A 196 -7.00 11.12 -49.45
C SER A 196 -7.00 10.83 -50.95
N SER A 197 -6.65 9.59 -51.34
CA SER A 197 -6.64 9.16 -52.74
C SER A 197 -8.04 8.97 -53.34
N ALA A 198 -9.05 8.68 -52.50
CA ALA A 198 -10.45 8.63 -52.92
C ALA A 198 -11.08 10.02 -53.10
N ASP A 199 -10.74 11.00 -52.24
CA ASP A 199 -11.22 12.38 -52.35
C ASP A 199 -10.58 13.12 -53.55
N GLU A 200 -9.31 12.82 -53.85
CA GLU A 200 -8.59 13.40 -54.99
C GLU A 200 -9.04 12.82 -56.35
N SER A 201 -9.51 11.55 -56.39
CA SER A 201 -10.14 10.99 -57.60
C SER A 201 -11.54 11.56 -57.87
N ALA A 202 -12.30 11.91 -56.83
CA ALA A 202 -13.63 12.50 -56.98
C ALA A 202 -13.58 13.99 -57.40
N ALA A 203 -12.50 14.71 -57.07
CA ALA A 203 -12.31 16.10 -57.46
C ALA A 203 -11.81 16.31 -58.91
N ASN A 204 -11.34 15.25 -59.58
CA ASN A 204 -10.83 15.32 -60.96
C ASN A 204 -11.83 14.85 -62.04
N GLU A 205 -13.05 14.44 -61.66
CA GLU A 205 -14.17 14.28 -62.60
C GLU A 205 -14.93 15.62 -62.73
N GLN A 206 -14.30 16.61 -63.37
CA GLN A 206 -15.02 17.72 -63.98
C GLN A 206 -15.85 17.16 -65.16
N PRO A 207 -17.16 17.45 -65.27
CA PRO A 207 -17.93 17.04 -66.43
C PRO A 207 -17.47 17.91 -67.61
N SER A 208 -16.69 17.31 -68.51
CA SER A 208 -16.47 17.88 -69.84
C SER A 208 -17.80 17.82 -70.59
N GLU A 209 -18.58 18.88 -70.50
CA GLU A 209 -19.78 19.05 -71.31
C GLU A 209 -19.42 19.00 -72.80
N GLU A 210 -20.05 18.00 -73.40
CA GLU A 210 -20.09 17.58 -74.78
C GLU A 210 -20.34 18.75 -75.76
N GLN A 211 -19.43 18.89 -76.72
CA GLN A 211 -19.67 19.68 -77.92
C GLN A 211 -20.84 19.08 -78.70
N ALA A 212 -21.91 19.83 -78.86
CA ALA A 212 -22.94 19.53 -79.86
C ALA A 212 -23.38 20.80 -80.61
N ALA A 213 -23.08 20.76 -81.91
CA ALA A 213 -23.65 21.52 -83.04
C ALA A 213 -23.32 23.02 -83.19
#